data_AF-C2KY74-F1
#
_entry.id   AF-C2KY74-F1
#
_cell.length_a   1.000
_cell.length_b   1.000
_cell.length_c   1.000
_cell.angle_alpha   90.00
_cell.angle_beta   90.00
_cell.angle_gamma   90.00
#
_symmetry.space_group_name_H-M   'P 1'
#
loop_
_entity.id
_entity.type
_entity.pdbx_description
1 polymer ?
#
loop_
_entity_poly.entity_id
_entity_poly.type
_entity_poly.pdbx_seq_one_letter_code
_entity_poly.pdbx_strand_id
1 'polypeptide(L)'
;MRAIYTKYGIDFSLEENQIITLVVENPRVMNDMLRDLFKQTNGEEGGWILSEQDKIFPLDKISLLVDNPLTVDCNEKKILTKLYKELSEQTKTISYEDYTQLNADIVSFLDRL
;
A
#
# COMPACT_ATOMS: atom_id res chain seq x y z
N MET A 1 -6.73 12.24 1.28
CA MET A 1 -5.60 12.67 0.41
C MET A 1 -6.12 13.31 -0.87
N ARG A 2 -5.40 14.20 -1.54
CA ARG A 2 -5.80 14.84 -2.82
C ARG A 2 -4.78 14.57 -3.91
N ALA A 3 -5.25 14.23 -5.10
CA ALA A 3 -4.42 14.09 -6.29
C ALA A 3 -4.70 15.25 -7.25
N ILE A 4 -3.65 15.99 -7.59
CA ILE A 4 -3.74 17.25 -8.34
C ILE A 4 -2.80 17.16 -9.54
N TYR A 5 -3.28 17.59 -10.71
CA TYR A 5 -2.47 17.75 -11.92
C TYR A 5 -2.74 19.16 -12.49
N THR A 6 -1.89 20.12 -12.11
CA THR A 6 -2.12 21.56 -12.30
C THR A 6 -2.22 21.97 -13.76
N LYS A 7 -1.42 21.35 -14.65
CA LYS A 7 -1.36 21.64 -16.08
C LYS A 7 -2.72 21.55 -16.77
N TYR A 8 -3.61 20.65 -16.30
CA TYR A 8 -4.95 20.44 -16.87
C TYR A 8 -6.07 20.76 -15.87
N GLY A 9 -5.76 21.39 -14.73
CA GLY A 9 -6.76 21.78 -13.72
C GLY A 9 -7.46 20.60 -13.06
N ILE A 10 -6.80 19.43 -12.99
CA ILE A 10 -7.38 18.23 -12.39
C ILE A 10 -7.10 18.25 -10.90
N ASP A 11 -8.14 18.00 -10.10
CA ASP A 11 -8.09 17.96 -8.65
C ASP A 11 -9.23 17.07 -8.14
N PHE A 12 -8.90 15.97 -7.49
CA PHE A 12 -9.86 15.09 -6.85
C PHE A 12 -9.37 14.58 -5.50
N SER A 13 -10.33 14.35 -4.59
CA SER A 13 -10.09 13.79 -3.26
C SER A 13 -10.04 12.26 -3.33
N LEU A 14 -8.94 11.68 -2.90
CA LEU A 14 -8.80 10.25 -2.66
C LEU A 14 -9.29 9.93 -1.25
N GLU A 15 -10.45 9.29 -1.17
CA GLU A 15 -11.05 8.79 0.07
C GLU A 15 -10.83 7.28 0.22
N GLU A 16 -10.71 6.83 1.47
CA GLU A 16 -10.52 5.42 1.77
C GLU A 16 -11.73 4.61 1.28
N ASN A 17 -11.46 3.44 0.70
CA ASN A 17 -12.47 2.52 0.14
C ASN A 17 -13.32 3.11 -1.01
N GLN A 18 -12.87 4.17 -1.68
CA GLN A 18 -13.52 4.72 -2.87
C GLN A 18 -12.65 4.58 -4.11
N ILE A 19 -13.30 4.32 -5.25
CA ILE A 19 -12.65 4.20 -6.56
C ILE A 19 -12.93 5.47 -7.36
N ILE A 20 -11.89 6.02 -7.97
CA ILE A 20 -11.98 7.16 -8.88
C ILE A 20 -11.60 6.71 -10.29
N THR A 21 -12.43 7.08 -11.25
CA THR A 21 -12.17 6.85 -12.68
C THR A 21 -11.95 8.18 -13.37
N LEU A 22 -10.75 8.37 -13.91
CA LEU A 22 -10.41 9.52 -14.73
C LEU A 22 -10.44 9.12 -16.20
N VAL A 23 -11.34 9.73 -16.97
CA VAL A 23 -11.43 9.55 -18.43
C VAL A 23 -10.76 10.72 -19.12
N VAL A 24 -9.74 10.45 -19.94
CA VAL A 24 -9.00 11.47 -20.69
C VAL A 24 -9.21 11.25 -22.18
N GLU A 25 -10.04 12.09 -22.80
CA GLU A 25 -10.44 11.91 -24.20
C GLU A 25 -9.32 12.26 -25.19
N ASN A 26 -8.42 13.18 -24.83
CA ASN A 26 -7.32 13.59 -25.69
C ASN A 26 -6.12 12.64 -25.50
N PRO A 27 -5.70 11.87 -26.53
CA PRO A 27 -4.61 10.90 -26.40
C PRO A 27 -3.27 11.53 -26.01
N ARG A 28 -2.99 12.77 -26.43
CA ARG A 28 -1.75 13.47 -26.07
C ARG A 28 -1.73 13.83 -24.59
N VAL A 29 -2.86 14.29 -24.08
CA VAL A 29 -3.03 14.61 -22.65
C VAL A 29 -2.91 13.34 -21.83
N MET A 30 -3.55 12.24 -22.25
CA MET A 30 -3.45 10.96 -21.57
C MET A 30 -2.00 10.44 -21.52
N ASN A 31 -1.29 10.52 -22.64
CA ASN A 31 0.12 10.11 -22.70
C ASN A 31 1.00 10.97 -21.78
N ASP A 32 0.80 12.30 -21.75
CA ASP A 32 1.51 13.18 -20.83
C ASP A 32 1.30 12.76 -19.37
N MET A 33 0.05 12.52 -18.97
CA MET A 33 -0.31 12.16 -17.61
C MET A 33 0.23 10.78 -17.21
N LEU A 34 0.19 9.80 -18.11
CA LEU A 34 0.75 8.46 -17.88
C LEU A 34 2.28 8.48 -17.79
N ARG A 35 2.95 9.25 -18.67
CA ARG A 35 4.40 9.41 -18.63
C ARG A 35 4.84 10.00 -17.29
N ASP A 36 4.12 11.01 -16.80
CA ASP A 36 4.42 11.63 -15.52
C ASP A 36 4.16 10.67 -14.35
N LEU A 37 3.07 9.90 -14.36
CA LEU A 37 2.85 8.84 -13.35
C LEU A 37 4.00 7.85 -13.32
N PHE A 38 4.38 7.31 -14.49
CA PHE A 38 5.44 6.31 -14.62
C PHE A 38 6.79 6.84 -14.08
N LYS A 39 7.14 8.07 -14.43
CA LYS A 39 8.34 8.74 -13.92
C LYS A 39 8.30 8.92 -12.41
N GLN A 40 7.20 9.47 -11.89
CA GLN A 40 7.08 9.79 -10.48
C GLN A 40 6.99 8.57 -9.57
N THR A 41 6.41 7.47 -10.04
CA THR A 41 6.45 6.19 -9.33
C THR A 41 7.84 5.56 -9.31
N ASN A 42 8.72 5.96 -10.23
CA ASN A 42 10.13 5.55 -10.27
C ASN A 42 11.08 6.56 -9.59
N GLY A 43 10.53 7.59 -8.92
CA GLY A 43 11.32 8.59 -8.18
C GLY A 43 11.83 9.77 -9.00
N GLU A 44 11.38 9.91 -10.25
CA GLU A 44 11.68 11.08 -11.10
C GLU A 44 10.64 12.21 -10.91
N GLU A 45 10.92 13.37 -11.50
CA GLU A 45 9.98 14.50 -11.51
C GLU A 45 8.80 14.28 -12.47
N GLY A 46 7.64 14.86 -12.15
CA GLY A 46 6.45 14.87 -12.99
C GLY A 46 5.36 15.80 -12.46
N GLY A 47 4.25 15.91 -13.19
CA GLY A 47 3.19 16.89 -12.91
C GLY A 47 2.17 16.51 -11.83
N TRP A 48 2.15 15.27 -11.33
CA TRP A 48 1.22 14.85 -10.29
C TRP A 48 1.68 15.30 -8.91
N ILE A 49 0.74 15.87 -8.16
CA ILE A 49 0.94 16.27 -6.78
C ILE A 49 -0.03 15.48 -5.94
N LEU A 50 0.50 14.74 -4.96
CA LEU A 50 -0.28 13.99 -4.01
C LEU A 50 -0.10 14.64 -2.64
N SER A 51 -1.17 15.15 -2.05
CA SER A 51 -1.09 15.94 -0.82
C SER A 51 -2.14 15.58 0.22
N GLU A 52 -1.81 15.78 1.49
CA GLU A 52 -2.74 15.65 2.62
C GLU A 52 -2.36 16.65 3.71
N GLN A 53 -3.32 17.48 4.15
CA GLN A 53 -3.10 18.51 5.17
C GLN A 53 -1.84 19.37 4.90
N ASP A 54 -1.73 19.87 3.66
CA ASP A 54 -0.59 20.68 3.15
C ASP A 54 0.77 19.97 3.06
N LYS A 55 0.84 18.68 3.42
CA LYS A 55 2.02 17.85 3.20
C LYS A 55 1.96 17.18 1.84
N ILE A 56 3.02 17.34 1.06
CA ILE A 56 3.19 16.63 -0.22
C ILE A 56 3.87 15.29 0.03
N PHE A 57 3.36 14.24 -0.61
CA PHE A 57 3.88 12.88 -0.53
C PHE A 57 4.50 12.48 -1.87
N PRO A 58 5.70 11.89 -1.85
CA PRO A 58 6.37 11.44 -3.05
C PRO A 58 5.76 10.10 -3.51
N LEU A 59 5.40 10.00 -4.79
CA LEU A 59 4.64 8.87 -5.33
C LEU A 59 5.42 7.55 -5.22
N ASP A 60 6.72 7.55 -5.50
CA ASP A 60 7.63 6.40 -5.38
C ASP A 60 7.56 5.66 -4.03
N LYS A 61 7.17 6.36 -2.95
CA LYS A 61 7.11 5.78 -1.59
C LYS A 61 5.73 5.30 -1.18
N ILE A 62 4.67 5.90 -1.71
CA ILE A 62 3.31 5.69 -1.21
C ILE A 62 2.32 5.17 -2.24
N SER A 63 2.70 5.13 -3.52
CA SER A 63 1.86 4.60 -4.58
C SER A 63 2.48 3.37 -5.24
N LEU A 64 1.63 2.61 -5.92
CA LEU A 64 2.01 1.50 -6.78
C LEU A 64 1.30 1.71 -8.12
N LEU A 65 2.07 1.80 -9.20
CA LEU A 65 1.52 1.82 -10.55
C LEU A 65 1.39 0.39 -11.06
N VAL A 66 0.17 0.00 -11.43
CA VAL A 66 -0.12 -1.29 -12.05
C VAL A 66 -0.60 -1.04 -13.47
N ASP A 67 0.29 -1.25 -14.43
CA ASP A 67 0.02 -1.16 -15.87
C ASP A 67 -0.47 -2.49 -16.44
N ASN A 68 0.00 -3.60 -15.89
CA ASN A 68 -0.47 -4.95 -16.20
C ASN A 68 -0.89 -5.71 -14.94
N PRO A 69 -2.20 -5.95 -14.74
CA PRO A 69 -2.69 -6.70 -13.58
C PRO A 69 -2.17 -8.14 -13.48
N LEU A 70 -1.81 -8.75 -14.61
CA LEU A 70 -1.37 -10.15 -14.63
C LEU A 70 0.07 -10.34 -14.15
N THR A 71 0.86 -9.26 -14.08
CA THR A 71 2.25 -9.29 -13.60
C THR A 71 2.37 -8.99 -12.11
N VAL A 72 1.28 -8.65 -11.44
CA VAL A 72 1.30 -8.32 -10.00
C VAL A 72 1.52 -9.60 -9.19
N ASP A 73 2.61 -9.64 -8.41
CA ASP A 73 2.89 -10.73 -7.49
C ASP A 73 2.36 -10.42 -6.07
N CYS A 74 1.20 -10.96 -5.74
CA CYS A 74 0.63 -10.83 -4.40
C CYS A 74 1.39 -11.65 -3.34
N ASN A 75 2.28 -12.57 -3.74
CA ASN A 75 3.06 -13.44 -2.85
C ASN A 75 4.47 -12.90 -2.58
N GLU A 76 4.72 -11.62 -2.86
CA GLU A 76 5.98 -11.00 -2.50
C GLU A 76 6.27 -11.14 -1.00
N LYS A 77 7.54 -11.36 -0.67
CA LYS A 77 8.02 -11.54 0.71
C LYS A 77 7.52 -10.43 1.65
N LYS A 78 7.44 -9.19 1.18
CA LYS A 78 6.96 -8.04 1.97
C LYS A 78 5.47 -8.17 2.35
N ILE A 79 4.63 -8.61 1.42
CA ILE A 79 3.19 -8.84 1.64
C ILE A 79 3.02 -10.03 2.58
N LEU A 80 3.66 -11.16 2.27
CA LEU A 80 3.59 -12.37 3.10
C LEU A 80 4.08 -12.12 4.53
N THR A 81 5.18 -11.40 4.71
CA THR A 81 5.71 -11.11 6.06
C THR A 81 4.71 -10.28 6.88
N LYS A 82 4.05 -9.29 6.28
CA LYS A 82 3.01 -8.51 6.96
C LYS A 82 1.79 -9.35 7.25
N LEU A 83 1.34 -10.18 6.31
CA LEU A 83 0.21 -11.09 6.50
C LEU A 83 0.46 -12.07 7.65
N TYR A 84 1.61 -12.75 7.68
CA TYR A 84 1.94 -13.67 8.76
C TYR A 84 2.07 -12.98 10.12
N LYS A 85 2.60 -11.75 10.14
CA LYS A 85 2.65 -10.95 11.36
C LYS A 85 1.24 -10.65 11.88
N GLU A 86 0.36 -10.16 11.01
CA GLU A 86 -1.04 -9.87 11.33
C GLU A 86 -1.76 -11.12 11.86
N LEU A 87 -1.65 -12.24 11.15
CA LEU A 87 -2.23 -13.52 11.58
C LEU A 87 -1.67 -13.98 12.94
N SER A 88 -0.38 -13.83 13.18
CA SER A 88 0.24 -14.19 14.47
C SER A 88 -0.29 -13.33 15.61
N GLU A 89 -0.46 -12.03 15.39
CA GLU A 89 -1.00 -11.10 16.38
C GLU A 89 -2.47 -11.42 16.71
N GLN A 90 -3.28 -11.70 15.69
CA GLN A 90 -4.67 -12.14 15.89
C GLN A 90 -4.75 -13.47 16.62
N THR A 91 -3.94 -14.46 16.25
CA THR A 91 -3.93 -15.79 16.88
C THR A 91 -3.53 -15.72 18.35
N LYS A 92 -2.52 -14.91 18.69
CA LYS A 92 -2.11 -14.69 20.09
C LYS A 92 -3.23 -14.06 20.91
N THR A 93 -4.07 -13.24 20.30
CA THR A 93 -5.20 -12.59 20.98
C THR A 93 -6.34 -13.57 21.22
N ILE A 94 -6.65 -14.42 20.23
CA ILE A 94 -7.76 -15.39 20.29
C ILE A 94 -7.43 -16.58 21.20
N SER A 95 -6.23 -17.16 21.07
CA SER A 95 -5.82 -18.38 21.77
C SER A 95 -4.86 -18.11 22.93
N TYR A 96 -4.92 -16.91 23.52
CA TYR A 96 -3.98 -16.48 24.56
C TYR A 96 -3.87 -17.51 25.69
N GLU A 97 -5.00 -17.98 26.21
CA GLU A 97 -5.06 -18.95 27.31
C GLU A 97 -4.41 -20.28 26.96
N ASP A 98 -4.69 -20.83 25.77
CA ASP A 98 -4.08 -22.07 25.28
C ASP A 98 -2.56 -21.95 25.15
N TYR A 99 -2.07 -20.81 24.65
CA TYR A 99 -0.64 -20.52 24.54
C TYR A 99 0.01 -20.39 25.92
N THR A 100 -0.64 -19.75 26.89
CA THR A 100 -0.14 -19.63 28.26
C THR A 100 -0.06 -20.99 28.93
N GLN A 101 -1.08 -21.83 28.77
CA GLN A 101 -1.10 -23.17 29.34
C GLN A 101 0.00 -24.04 28.74
N LEU A 102 0.12 -24.07 27.41
CA LEU A 102 1.17 -24.82 26.73
C LEU A 102 2.57 -24.37 27.16
N ASN A 103 2.77 -23.06 27.32
CA ASN A 103 4.05 -22.52 27.77
C ASN A 103 4.36 -22.93 29.22
N ALA A 104 3.37 -22.96 30.10
CA ALA A 104 3.53 -23.45 31.48
C ALA A 104 3.92 -24.94 31.50
N ASP A 105 3.31 -25.76 30.65
CA ASP A 105 3.63 -27.18 30.52
C ASP A 105 5.07 -27.40 30.02
N ILE A 106 5.50 -26.61 29.02
CA ILE A 106 6.88 -26.65 28.49
C ILE A 106 7.89 -26.27 29.58
N VAL A 107 7.65 -25.18 30.32
CA VAL A 107 8.54 -24.74 31.40
C VAL A 107 8.62 -25.79 32.49
N SER A 108 7.49 -26.36 32.91
CA SER A 108 7.48 -27.43 33.91
C SER A 108 8.24 -28.68 33.46
N PHE A 109 8.21 -29.01 32.17
CA PHE A 109 9.01 -30.10 31.61
C PHE A 109 10.51 -29.79 31.66
N LEU A 110 10.92 -28.58 31.26
CA LEU A 110 12.32 -28.16 31.28
C LEU A 110 12.91 -28.09 32.70
N ASP A 111 12.13 -27.69 33.70
CA ASP A 111 12.57 -27.66 35.11
C ASP A 111 12.80 -29.05 35.71
N ARG A 112 12.29 -30.11 35.06
CA ARG A 112 12.46 -31.50 35.49
C ARG A 112 13.70 -32.17 34.87
N LEU A 113 14.38 -31.52 33.93
CA LEU A 113 15.65 -31.96 33.34
C LEU A 113 16.84 -31.48 34.18
#